data_AF-R5ECY0-F1
#
_entry.id   AF-R5ECY0-F1
#
_cell.length_a   1.000
_cell.length_b   1.000
_cell.length_c   1.000
_cell.angle_alpha   90.00
_cell.angle_beta   90.00
_cell.angle_gamma   90.00
#
_symmetry.space_group_name_H-M   'P 1'
#
loop_
_entity.id
_entity.type
_entity.pdbx_description
1 polymer ?
#
loop_
_entity_poly.entity_id
_entity_poly.type
_entity_poly.pdbx_seq_one_letter_code
_entity_poly.pdbx_strand_id
1 'polypeptide(L)'
;MARDYIEIEDVPKGYESRVKQNLSFKTGKFVWKGGFRTALDPSTITSDNLYVESETGMKMATKFNYNDADMEIEVEPLEAYAKDTDYYLNITTRVKSRGGQHLKEPIQVKFRL
;
A
#
# COMPACT_ATOMS: atom_id res chain seq x y z
N MET A 1 -23.87 -14.65 -0.28
CA MET A 1 -22.50 -15.13 -0.56
C MET A 1 -21.57 -13.98 -0.24
N ALA A 2 -20.78 -14.07 0.84
CA ALA A 2 -19.82 -13.03 1.18
C ALA A 2 -18.71 -13.02 0.13
N ARG A 3 -18.45 -11.87 -0.48
CA ARG A 3 -17.39 -11.68 -1.46
C ARG A 3 -16.10 -11.50 -0.66
N ASP A 4 -15.26 -12.51 -0.55
CA ASP A 4 -13.92 -12.38 0.08
C ASP A 4 -12.93 -11.64 -0.85
N TYR A 5 -13.40 -10.60 -1.55
CA TYR A 5 -12.62 -9.87 -2.56
C TYR A 5 -12.39 -8.46 -2.08
N ILE A 6 -11.18 -7.94 -2.33
CA ILE A 6 -10.89 -6.53 -2.10
C ILE A 6 -11.78 -5.69 -3.03
N GLU A 7 -12.46 -4.72 -2.47
CA GLU A 7 -13.09 -3.63 -3.18
C GLU A 7 -12.16 -2.41 -3.10
N ILE A 8 -11.72 -1.89 -4.26
CA ILE A 8 -11.03 -0.60 -4.30
C ILE A 8 -12.09 0.48 -4.41
N GLU A 9 -12.22 1.28 -3.35
CA GLU A 9 -13.26 2.30 -3.28
C GLU A 9 -12.80 3.65 -3.81
N ASP A 10 -11.54 4.02 -3.55
CA ASP A 10 -10.98 5.29 -4.00
C ASP A 10 -9.49 5.18 -4.30
N VAL A 11 -9.06 5.88 -5.35
CA VAL A 11 -7.68 5.90 -5.83
C VAL A 11 -7.34 7.34 -6.23
N PRO A 12 -6.10 7.82 -6.01
CA PRO A 12 -5.73 9.15 -6.43
C PRO A 12 -5.84 9.31 -7.94
N LYS A 13 -6.29 10.49 -8.39
CA LYS A 13 -6.46 10.79 -9.81
C LYS A 13 -5.17 10.50 -10.60
N GLY A 14 -5.29 9.79 -11.71
CA GLY A 14 -4.16 9.37 -12.56
C GLY A 14 -3.48 8.06 -12.13
N TYR A 15 -3.92 7.43 -11.04
CA TYR A 15 -3.48 6.11 -10.61
C TYR A 15 -4.52 5.00 -10.85
N GLU A 16 -5.68 5.33 -11.43
CA GLU A 16 -6.80 4.39 -11.61
C GLU A 16 -6.39 3.16 -12.45
N SER A 17 -5.58 3.37 -13.50
CA SER A 17 -5.07 2.28 -14.36
C SER A 17 -3.84 1.56 -13.79
N ARG A 18 -3.27 2.06 -12.70
CA ARG A 18 -2.05 1.55 -12.06
C ARG A 18 -2.35 0.64 -10.88
N VAL A 19 -3.48 0.83 -10.21
CA VAL A 19 -3.95 -0.08 -9.17
C VAL A 19 -4.56 -1.30 -9.84
N LYS A 20 -3.90 -2.46 -9.69
CA LYS A 20 -4.34 -3.72 -10.28
C LYS A 20 -4.43 -4.78 -9.20
N GLN A 21 -5.52 -5.53 -9.20
CA GLN A 21 -5.70 -6.65 -8.29
C GLN A 21 -5.24 -7.94 -8.96
N ASN A 22 -4.41 -8.72 -8.26
CA ASN A 22 -4.10 -10.09 -8.63
C ASN A 22 -4.75 -11.03 -7.60
N LEU A 23 -5.83 -11.71 -8.01
CA LEU A 23 -6.71 -12.47 -7.12
C LEU A 23 -6.26 -13.92 -6.88
N SER A 24 -4.99 -14.23 -7.11
CA SER A 24 -4.45 -15.58 -6.91
C SER A 24 -4.38 -16.02 -5.43
N PHE A 25 -4.57 -15.10 -4.47
CA PHE A 25 -4.47 -15.38 -3.04
C PHE A 25 -5.77 -14.96 -2.32
N LYS A 26 -6.63 -15.93 -1.98
CA LYS A 26 -7.95 -15.75 -1.35
C LYS A 26 -7.89 -15.60 0.18
N THR A 27 -6.86 -14.96 0.70
CA THR A 27 -6.71 -14.77 2.15
C THR A 27 -6.93 -13.30 2.46
N GLY A 28 -7.64 -12.98 3.55
CA GLY A 28 -7.72 -11.61 4.11
C GLY A 28 -6.35 -11.02 4.52
N LYS A 29 -5.25 -11.69 4.19
CA LYS A 29 -3.86 -11.26 4.23
C LYS A 29 -3.37 -11.17 2.79
N PHE A 30 -3.71 -10.10 2.09
CA PHE A 30 -3.14 -9.81 0.79
C PHE A 30 -1.98 -8.83 0.96
N VAL A 31 -1.01 -8.92 0.05
CA VAL A 31 0.20 -8.09 0.06
C VAL A 31 0.05 -7.01 -0.99
N TRP A 32 0.23 -5.76 -0.60
CA TRP A 32 0.31 -4.67 -1.56
C TRP A 32 1.68 -4.65 -2.22
N LYS A 33 1.70 -4.59 -3.55
CA LYS A 33 2.93 -4.41 -4.34
C LYS A 33 2.92 -3.04 -5.01
N GLY A 34 3.95 -2.24 -4.76
CA GLY A 34 4.12 -0.91 -5.33
C GLY A 34 5.38 -0.85 -6.20
N GLY A 35 5.20 -0.69 -7.51
CA GLY A 35 6.32 -0.49 -8.45
C GLY A 35 6.67 0.99 -8.61
N PHE A 36 7.95 1.33 -8.50
CA PHE A 36 8.46 2.68 -8.71
C PHE A 36 9.28 2.77 -10.00
N ARG A 37 9.32 3.97 -10.60
CA ARG A 37 10.14 4.24 -11.80
C ARG A 37 11.60 4.54 -11.48
N THR A 38 11.89 4.78 -10.21
CA THR A 38 13.21 5.14 -9.70
C THR A 38 13.41 4.43 -8.37
N ALA A 39 14.63 3.93 -8.14
CA ALA A 39 15.00 3.30 -6.89
C ALA A 39 14.73 4.20 -5.67
N LEU A 40 14.02 3.65 -4.69
CA LEU A 40 13.73 4.30 -3.42
C LEU A 40 14.91 4.21 -2.46
N ASP A 41 14.99 5.18 -1.55
CA ASP A 41 15.86 5.11 -0.38
C ASP A 41 15.21 4.20 0.68
N PRO A 42 15.76 3.01 0.95
CA PRO A 42 15.17 2.05 1.88
C PRO A 42 15.05 2.61 3.31
N SER A 43 15.89 3.57 3.70
CA SER A 43 15.82 4.20 5.03
C SER A 43 14.56 5.03 5.23
N THR A 44 13.90 5.43 4.14
CA THR A 44 12.65 6.21 4.17
C THR A 44 11.39 5.35 4.13
N ILE A 45 11.56 4.04 3.93
CA ILE A 45 10.48 3.04 3.91
C ILE A 45 10.21 2.61 5.35
N THR A 46 9.42 3.43 6.06
CA THR A 46 9.07 3.22 7.48
C THR A 46 7.56 3.26 7.67
N SER A 47 7.08 2.73 8.80
CA SER A 47 5.66 2.75 9.22
C SER A 47 5.10 4.17 9.48
N ASP A 48 5.93 5.20 9.44
CA ASP A 48 5.50 6.59 9.48
C ASP A 48 5.27 7.18 8.09
N ASN A 49 6.02 6.70 7.09
CA ASN A 49 5.98 7.26 5.74
C ASN A 49 5.13 6.42 4.78
N LEU A 50 5.01 5.12 5.07
CA LEU A 50 4.20 4.16 4.34
C LEU A 50 3.49 3.28 5.36
N TYR A 51 2.17 3.27 5.36
CA TYR A 51 1.41 2.49 6.34
C TYR A 51 0.00 2.20 5.84
N VAL A 52 -0.61 1.21 6.46
CA VAL A 52 -2.03 0.92 6.30
C VAL A 52 -2.73 1.30 7.60
N GLU A 53 -3.87 1.97 7.51
CA GLU A 53 -4.72 2.27 8.67
C GLU A 53 -6.17 1.88 8.40
N SER A 54 -6.91 1.55 9.46
CA SER A 54 -8.36 1.34 9.39
C SER A 54 -9.12 2.67 9.35
N GLU A 55 -10.43 2.60 9.12
CA GLU A 55 -11.35 3.74 9.18
C GLU A 55 -11.32 4.52 10.50
N THR A 56 -10.92 3.88 11.59
CA THR A 56 -10.77 4.52 12.90
C THR A 56 -9.41 5.24 13.06
N GLY A 57 -8.56 5.23 12.03
CA GLY A 57 -7.19 5.76 12.07
C GLY A 57 -6.19 4.88 12.82
N MET A 58 -6.54 3.62 13.11
CA MET A 58 -5.59 2.69 13.75
C MET A 58 -4.62 2.16 12.69
N LYS A 59 -3.32 2.46 12.87
CA LYS A 59 -2.27 1.92 12.02
C LYS A 59 -2.13 0.42 12.25
N MET A 60 -2.14 -0.34 11.16
CA MET A 60 -1.86 -1.76 11.17
C MET A 60 -0.37 -2.02 11.28
N ALA A 61 0.01 -3.07 12.02
CA ALA A 61 1.37 -3.55 12.00
C ALA A 61 1.66 -4.21 10.65
N THR A 62 2.68 -3.70 9.95
CA THR A 62 3.03 -4.14 8.59
C THR A 62 4.52 -4.45 8.50
N LYS A 63 4.85 -5.51 7.75
CA LYS A 63 6.20 -5.80 7.30
C LYS A 63 6.42 -5.18 5.93
N PHE A 64 7.52 -4.47 5.78
CA PHE A 64 7.96 -3.90 4.51
C PHE A 64 9.11 -4.72 3.95
N ASN A 65 9.03 -5.04 2.67
CA ASN A 65 10.12 -5.63 1.92
C ASN A 65 10.36 -4.78 0.66
N TYR A 66 11.58 -4.32 0.45
CA TYR A 66 11.93 -3.51 -0.71
C TYR A 66 12.98 -4.24 -1.54
N ASN A 67 12.65 -4.48 -2.80
CA ASN A 67 13.55 -5.05 -3.79
C ASN A 67 14.07 -3.93 -4.68
N ASP A 68 15.34 -3.59 -4.50
CA ASP A 68 15.97 -2.50 -5.22
C ASP A 68 16.21 -2.79 -6.71
N ALA A 69 16.42 -4.07 -7.07
CA ALA A 69 16.64 -4.48 -8.46
C ALA A 69 15.36 -4.28 -9.30
N ASP A 70 14.21 -4.59 -8.71
CA ASP A 70 12.90 -4.46 -9.35
C ASP A 70 12.19 -3.14 -9.03
N MET A 71 12.78 -2.31 -8.16
CA MET A 71 12.20 -1.06 -7.64
C MET A 71 10.77 -1.28 -7.11
N GLU A 72 10.57 -2.42 -6.44
CA GLU A 72 9.28 -2.86 -5.95
C GLU A 72 9.28 -2.87 -4.41
N ILE A 73 8.20 -2.38 -3.83
CA ILE A 73 7.90 -2.56 -2.42
C ILE A 73 6.76 -3.54 -2.22
N GLU A 74 6.89 -4.38 -1.20
CA GLU A 74 5.83 -5.21 -0.67
C GLU A 74 5.42 -4.69 0.71
N VAL A 75 4.13 -4.49 0.91
CA VAL A 75 3.53 -4.13 2.20
C VAL A 75 2.64 -5.30 2.63
N GLU A 76 3.13 -6.06 3.60
CA GLU A 76 2.44 -7.22 4.15
C GLU A 76 1.87 -6.89 5.53
N PRO A 77 0.55 -6.95 5.74
CA PRO A 77 -0.02 -6.79 7.06
C PRO A 77 0.27 -8.02 7.92
N LEU A 78 0.66 -7.82 9.18
CA LEU A 78 0.92 -8.93 10.11
C LEU A 78 -0.38 -9.62 10.55
N GLU A 79 -1.47 -8.86 10.55
CA GLU A 79 -2.83 -9.29 10.88
C GLU A 79 -3.73 -9.29 9.65
N ALA A 80 -4.78 -10.12 9.64
CA ALA A 80 -5.73 -10.13 8.53
C ALA A 80 -6.64 -8.89 8.58
N TYR A 81 -7.01 -8.38 7.41
CA TYR A 81 -8.03 -7.36 7.29
C TYR A 81 -9.40 -7.91 7.74
N ALA A 82 -10.13 -7.09 8.48
CA ALA A 82 -11.50 -7.39 8.85
C ALA A 82 -12.44 -7.17 7.66
N LYS A 83 -13.49 -7.99 7.57
CA LYS A 83 -14.56 -7.83 6.57
C LYS A 83 -15.36 -6.56 6.82
N ASP A 84 -15.90 -5.98 5.76
CA ASP A 84 -16.78 -4.80 5.81
C ASP A 84 -16.11 -3.56 6.44
N THR A 85 -14.78 -3.57 6.59
CA THR A 85 -14.01 -2.48 7.22
C THR A 85 -13.25 -1.71 6.14
N ASP A 86 -13.35 -0.38 6.19
CA ASP A 86 -12.56 0.48 5.31
C ASP A 86 -11.11 0.59 5.80
N TYR A 87 -10.20 0.50 4.86
CA TYR A 87 -8.77 0.65 5.07
C TYR A 87 -8.16 1.62 4.06
N TYR A 88 -7.05 2.23 4.45
CA TYR A 88 -6.34 3.22 3.67
C TYR A 88 -4.86 2.84 3.61
N LEU A 89 -4.37 2.58 2.39
CA LEU A 89 -2.93 2.48 2.13
C LEU A 89 -2.41 3.89 1.88
N ASN A 90 -1.53 4.37 2.76
CA ASN A 90 -0.97 5.71 2.73
C ASN A 90 0.50 5.67 2.36
N ILE A 91 0.88 6.42 1.32
CA ILE A 91 2.26 6.70 0.93
C ILE A 91 2.47 8.21 1.01
N THR A 92 3.23 8.66 1.99
CA THR A 92 3.49 10.09 2.20
C THR A 92 4.58 10.61 1.26
N THR A 93 4.67 11.94 1.12
CA THR A 93 5.76 12.59 0.38
C THR A 93 7.13 12.45 1.05
N ARG A 94 7.22 11.85 2.25
CA ARG A 94 8.49 11.60 2.95
C ARG A 94 9.21 10.34 2.47
N VAL A 95 8.54 9.48 1.70
CA VAL A 95 9.21 8.43 0.91
C VAL A 95 10.05 9.10 -0.17
N LYS A 96 11.35 8.78 -0.23
CA LYS A 96 12.30 9.42 -1.14
C LYS A 96 12.93 8.43 -2.11
N SER A 97 13.30 8.91 -3.29
CA SER A 97 14.26 8.22 -4.14
C SER A 97 15.67 8.32 -3.54
N ARG A 98 16.58 7.42 -3.95
CA ARG A 98 18.01 7.55 -3.60
C ARG A 98 18.65 8.86 -4.07
N GLY A 99 18.09 9.47 -5.11
CA GLY A 99 18.47 10.81 -5.58
C GLY A 99 17.91 11.95 -4.74
N GLY A 100 17.20 11.67 -3.64
CA GLY A 100 16.60 12.66 -2.76
C GLY A 100 15.29 13.27 -3.25
N GLN A 101 14.72 12.74 -4.34
CA GLN A 101 13.44 13.24 -4.86
C GLN A 101 12.27 12.69 -4.06
N HIS A 102 11.26 13.53 -3.87
CA HIS A 102 10.04 13.20 -3.13
C HIS A 102 8.88 12.93 -4.09
N LEU A 103 7.85 12.22 -3.61
CA LEU A 103 6.56 12.20 -4.29
C LEU A 103 5.99 13.63 -4.36
N LYS A 104 5.34 13.96 -5.49
CA LYS A 104 4.72 15.28 -5.67
C LYS A 104 3.57 15.51 -4.69
N GLU A 105 2.78 14.47 -4.47
CA GLU A 105 1.60 14.45 -3.61
C GLU A 105 1.57 13.10 -2.89
N PRO A 106 0.97 13.02 -1.69
CA PRO A 106 0.75 11.74 -1.03
C PRO A 106 -0.20 10.88 -1.87
N ILE A 107 0.02 9.57 -1.83
CA ILE A 107 -0.85 8.58 -2.47
C ILE A 107 -1.66 7.92 -1.37
N GLN A 108 -2.98 7.97 -1.47
CA GLN A 108 -3.88 7.26 -0.57
C GLN A 108 -4.82 6.39 -1.39
N VAL A 109 -4.85 5.09 -1.11
CA VAL A 109 -5.80 4.15 -1.74
C VAL A 109 -6.76 3.68 -0.67
N LYS A 110 -8.06 3.90 -0.89
CA LYS A 110 -9.13 3.37 -0.04
C LYS A 110 -9.57 2.02 -0.56
N PHE A 111 -9.66 1.04 0.33
CA PHE A 111 -10.09 -0.31 0.01
C PHE A 111 -10.84 -0.96 1.17
N ARG A 112 -11.67 -1.95 0.85
CA ARG A 112 -12.43 -2.76 1.81
C ARG A 112 -12.32 -4.25 1.44
N LEU A 113 -12.44 -5.15 2.42
CA LEU A 113 -12.56 -6.60 2.20
C LEU A 113 -14.03 -7.05 2.21
#